data_AF-A0A353F7Y8-F1
#
_entry.id   AF-A0A353F7Y8-F1
#
_cell.length_a   1.000
_cell.length_b   1.000
_cell.length_c   1.000
_cell.angle_alpha   90.00
_cell.angle_beta   90.00
_cell.angle_gamma   90.00
#
_symmetry.space_group_name_H-M   'P 1'
#
loop_
_entity.id
_entity.type
_entity.pdbx_description
1 polymer ?
#
loop_
_entity_poly.entity_id
_entity_poly.type
_entity_poly.pdbx_seq_one_letter_code
_entity_poly.pdbx_strand_id
1 'polypeptide(L)'
;EVLSTHTNLIYDCNNAHDPMRYHYHGTPIQYLQGIEDGSSHSGLLGYAADGFPIYYKYGYESPDDASSSIVALQSSYSVKEGCRPGDGISAPDGGYDGSYVADYEYVAGKGDLDECNGRWSKTPEFPEGTYVYYITDEFPSVPRCFKGTPSTDYKISL
;
A
#
# COMPACT_ATOMS: atom_id res chain seq x y z
N GLU A 1 -2.95 -14.07 -4.37
CA GLU A 1 -4.09 -13.28 -3.88
C GLU A 1 -4.67 -12.50 -5.04
N VAL A 2 -6.01 -12.46 -5.14
CA VAL A 2 -6.74 -11.72 -6.18
C VAL A 2 -7.00 -10.31 -5.68
N LEU A 3 -6.81 -9.32 -6.53
CA LEU A 3 -6.93 -7.89 -6.23
C LEU A 3 -8.11 -7.21 -6.92
N SER A 4 -8.67 -7.82 -7.98
CA SER A 4 -9.63 -7.15 -8.86
C SER A 4 -10.88 -7.99 -9.18
N THR A 5 -11.84 -7.31 -9.81
CA THR A 5 -13.21 -7.72 -10.16
C THR A 5 -13.32 -8.86 -11.19
N HIS A 6 -12.21 -9.40 -11.71
CA HIS A 6 -12.24 -10.57 -12.61
C HIS A 6 -12.54 -11.90 -11.90
N THR A 7 -12.72 -11.85 -10.59
CA THR A 7 -13.37 -12.90 -9.80
C THR A 7 -14.55 -12.25 -9.08
N ASN A 8 -15.64 -12.99 -8.84
CA ASN A 8 -16.87 -12.50 -8.18
C ASN A 8 -16.64 -12.12 -6.70
N LEU A 9 -15.78 -11.14 -6.43
CA LEU A 9 -15.57 -10.55 -5.12
C LEU A 9 -16.54 -9.38 -4.98
N ILE A 10 -17.42 -9.45 -3.97
CA ILE A 10 -18.38 -8.39 -3.67
C ILE A 10 -17.71 -7.44 -2.67
N TYR A 11 -17.19 -6.32 -3.14
CA TYR A 11 -16.66 -5.28 -2.26
C TYR A 11 -17.79 -4.46 -1.63
N ASP A 12 -17.56 -3.96 -0.42
CA ASP A 12 -18.37 -2.87 0.13
C ASP A 12 -17.95 -1.51 -0.44
N CYS A 13 -18.65 -0.45 -0.03
CA CYS A 13 -18.38 0.91 -0.49
C CYS A 13 -17.02 1.49 -0.03
N ASN A 14 -16.25 0.75 0.78
CA ASN A 14 -14.93 1.11 1.27
C ASN A 14 -13.83 0.20 0.73
N ASN A 15 -14.09 -0.55 -0.35
CA ASN A 15 -13.15 -1.50 -0.95
C ASN A 15 -12.72 -2.63 -0.01
N ALA A 16 -13.55 -2.97 0.98
CA ALA A 16 -13.34 -4.13 1.85
C ALA A 16 -14.31 -5.27 1.51
N HIS A 17 -13.95 -6.48 1.89
CA HIS A 17 -14.80 -7.66 1.73
C HIS A 17 -14.44 -8.72 2.79
N ASP A 18 -15.35 -9.65 3.01
CA ASP A 18 -15.13 -10.82 3.86
C ASP A 18 -15.53 -12.12 3.15
N PRO A 19 -14.58 -13.05 2.90
CA PRO A 19 -14.92 -14.46 2.76
C PRO A 19 -14.56 -15.33 3.98
N MET A 20 -13.76 -14.85 4.95
CA MET A 20 -13.44 -15.52 6.23
C MET A 20 -12.94 -14.54 7.35
N ARG A 21 -12.29 -13.42 7.00
CA ARG A 21 -12.00 -12.26 7.86
C ARG A 21 -12.09 -10.96 7.04
N TYR A 22 -12.75 -9.93 7.58
CA TYR A 22 -12.89 -8.62 6.95
C TYR A 22 -11.53 -7.94 6.72
N HIS A 23 -11.21 -7.58 5.49
CA HIS A 23 -9.99 -6.85 5.13
C HIS A 23 -10.20 -5.97 3.89
N TYR A 24 -9.31 -4.98 3.74
CA TYR A 24 -9.34 -4.02 2.64
C TYR A 24 -8.50 -4.50 1.45
N HIS A 25 -9.06 -4.35 0.25
CA HIS A 25 -8.34 -4.51 -1.03
C HIS A 25 -8.03 -3.16 -1.69
N GLY A 26 -8.42 -2.05 -1.05
CA GLY A 26 -8.18 -0.70 -1.54
C GLY A 26 -8.47 0.34 -0.47
N THR A 27 -8.59 1.59 -0.92
CA THR A 27 -8.73 2.78 -0.08
C THR A 27 -10.00 2.73 0.79
N PRO A 28 -9.92 2.94 2.13
CA PRO A 28 -11.08 3.02 3.01
C PRO A 28 -11.78 4.38 2.86
N ILE A 29 -12.49 4.57 1.74
CA ILE A 29 -12.97 5.86 1.25
C ILE A 29 -13.73 6.66 2.32
N GLN A 30 -14.70 6.07 3.03
CA GLN A 30 -15.51 6.80 4.00
C GLN A 30 -14.74 7.21 5.26
N TYR A 31 -13.72 6.44 5.65
CA TYR A 31 -12.87 6.82 6.78
C TYR A 31 -12.03 8.04 6.44
N LEU A 32 -11.50 8.08 5.21
CA LEU A 32 -10.63 9.17 4.74
C LEU A 32 -11.43 10.42 4.35
N GLN A 33 -12.71 10.25 3.99
CA GLN A 33 -13.62 11.36 3.71
C GLN A 33 -13.78 12.28 4.93
N GLY A 34 -13.13 13.44 4.86
CA GLY A 34 -13.20 14.48 5.89
C GLY A 34 -11.98 14.57 6.82
N ILE A 35 -11.02 13.64 6.69
CA ILE A 35 -9.73 13.71 7.40
C ILE A 35 -8.54 13.89 6.44
N GLU A 36 -8.70 13.53 5.17
CA GLU A 36 -7.67 13.68 4.14
C GLU A 36 -8.21 14.50 2.97
N ASP A 37 -7.67 15.71 2.75
CA ASP A 37 -8.02 16.58 1.64
C ASP A 37 -6.83 16.88 0.70
N GLY A 38 -5.66 16.29 1.00
CA GLY A 38 -4.42 16.47 0.25
C GLY A 38 -3.75 17.83 0.42
N SER A 39 -4.24 18.70 1.32
CA SER A 39 -3.66 20.02 1.58
C SER A 39 -2.51 20.00 2.58
N SER A 40 -2.36 18.91 3.34
CA SER A 40 -1.35 18.72 4.38
C SER A 40 -0.80 17.29 4.34
N HIS A 41 0.33 17.07 5.01
CA HIS A 41 0.84 15.71 5.22
C HIS A 41 -0.24 14.89 5.93
N SER A 42 -0.50 13.67 5.45
CA SER A 42 -1.51 12.79 6.02
C SER A 42 -1.26 12.58 7.51
N GLY A 43 -2.35 12.39 8.26
CA GLY A 43 -2.27 12.13 9.70
C GLY A 43 -1.70 10.74 9.97
N LEU A 44 -1.06 10.58 11.14
CA LEU A 44 -0.59 9.27 11.59
C LEU A 44 -1.79 8.31 11.78
N LEU A 45 -1.83 7.24 10.99
CA LEU A 45 -2.91 6.24 11.06
C LEU A 45 -2.61 5.14 12.07
N GLY A 46 -1.34 4.82 12.29
CA GLY A 46 -0.93 3.79 13.22
C GLY A 46 0.53 3.39 13.05
N TYR A 47 0.89 2.23 13.63
CA TYR A 47 2.24 1.68 13.58
C TYR A 47 2.21 0.25 13.05
N ALA A 48 3.18 -0.09 12.21
CA ALA A 48 3.47 -1.45 11.84
C ALA A 48 4.09 -2.23 13.01
N ALA A 49 4.05 -3.57 12.95
CA ALA A 49 4.58 -4.43 14.01
C ALA A 49 6.10 -4.29 14.23
N ASP A 50 6.83 -3.73 13.26
CA ASP A 50 8.26 -3.39 13.36
C ASP A 50 8.52 -1.98 13.91
N GLY A 51 7.47 -1.26 14.31
CA GLY A 51 7.55 0.02 15.02
C GLY A 51 7.58 1.26 14.12
N PHE A 52 7.55 1.12 12.80
CA PHE A 52 7.49 2.27 11.91
C PHE A 52 6.05 2.78 11.72
N PRO A 53 5.85 4.11 11.63
CA PRO A 53 4.54 4.71 11.46
C PRO A 53 3.97 4.43 10.06
N ILE A 54 2.64 4.44 9.97
CA ILE A 54 1.86 4.26 8.75
C ILE A 54 1.02 5.52 8.54
N TYR A 55 1.11 6.10 7.36
CA TYR A 55 0.35 7.27 6.92
C TYR A 55 -0.49 6.95 5.68
N TYR A 56 -1.49 7.78 5.38
CA TYR A 56 -2.11 7.78 4.05
C TYR A 56 -1.20 8.50 3.03
N LYS A 57 -1.52 8.39 1.74
CA LYS A 57 -0.63 8.72 0.61
C LYS A 57 -0.08 10.14 0.55
N TYR A 58 -0.61 11.11 1.30
CA TYR A 58 -0.14 12.49 1.19
C TYR A 58 1.09 12.72 2.07
N GLY A 59 2.19 13.12 1.43
CA GLY A 59 3.45 13.41 2.10
C GLY A 59 4.22 14.55 1.42
N TYR A 60 5.38 14.90 1.98
CA TYR A 60 6.26 15.91 1.42
C TYR A 60 6.85 15.45 0.08
N GLU A 61 6.88 16.31 -0.94
CA GLU A 61 7.51 15.99 -2.22
C GLU A 61 8.98 15.62 -2.03
N SER A 62 9.73 16.47 -1.32
CA SER A 62 11.08 16.13 -0.86
C SER A 62 11.00 15.48 0.52
N PRO A 63 11.41 14.21 0.67
CA PRO A 63 11.24 13.48 1.93
C PRO A 63 12.02 14.09 3.11
N ASP A 64 13.05 14.89 2.85
CA ASP A 64 13.90 15.54 3.85
C ASP A 64 13.56 17.02 4.11
N ASP A 65 12.54 17.56 3.44
CA ASP A 65 12.11 18.95 3.55
C ASP A 65 10.61 19.07 3.83
N ALA A 66 10.29 19.36 5.10
CA ALA A 66 8.92 19.58 5.57
C ALA A 66 8.29 20.89 5.05
N SER A 67 9.05 21.74 4.35
CA SER A 67 8.55 22.93 3.68
C SER A 67 8.24 22.70 2.18
N SER A 68 8.59 21.53 1.66
CA SER A 68 8.24 21.15 0.28
C SER A 68 6.74 20.97 0.11
N SER A 69 6.29 20.95 -1.15
CA SER A 69 4.89 20.75 -1.50
C SER A 69 4.35 19.42 -0.97
N ILE A 70 3.04 19.35 -0.75
CA ILE A 70 2.35 18.09 -0.44
C ILE A 70 1.96 17.41 -1.75
N VAL A 71 2.30 16.13 -1.88
CA VAL A 71 1.99 15.30 -3.05
C VAL A 71 1.35 13.98 -2.62
N ALA A 72 0.54 13.40 -3.51
CA ALA A 72 0.10 12.02 -3.35
C ALA A 72 1.22 11.10 -3.83
N LEU A 73 1.88 10.42 -2.88
CA LEU A 73 3.02 9.56 -3.15
C LEU A 73 2.60 8.31 -3.92
N GLN A 74 3.44 7.92 -4.87
CA GLN A 74 3.19 6.83 -5.80
C GLN A 74 4.00 5.58 -5.47
N SER A 75 3.34 4.43 -5.57
CA SER A 75 3.99 3.12 -5.52
C SER A 75 4.95 2.94 -6.70
N SER A 76 6.06 2.25 -6.45
CA SER A 76 7.01 1.86 -7.49
C SER A 76 6.66 0.53 -8.19
N TYR A 77 5.45 0.00 -8.01
CA TYR A 77 5.04 -1.24 -8.67
C TYR A 77 4.42 -1.00 -10.06
N SER A 78 4.62 -1.95 -10.97
CA SER A 78 3.94 -1.99 -12.27
C SER A 78 3.31 -3.36 -12.50
N VAL A 79 2.25 -3.38 -13.31
CA VAL A 79 1.79 -4.63 -13.92
C VAL A 79 2.90 -5.11 -14.88
N LYS A 80 3.24 -6.40 -14.80
CA LYS A 80 4.20 -7.06 -15.68
C LYS A 80 3.68 -7.05 -17.10
N GLU A 81 4.60 -7.11 -18.06
CA GLU A 81 4.27 -7.34 -19.47
C GLU A 81 4.17 -8.84 -19.78
N GLY A 82 3.37 -9.21 -20.78
CA GLY A 82 3.25 -10.59 -21.28
C GLY A 82 2.10 -11.40 -20.68
N CYS A 83 2.27 -12.72 -20.65
CA CYS A 83 1.23 -13.67 -20.24
C CYS A 83 1.63 -14.49 -19.01
N ARG A 84 0.63 -14.80 -18.18
CA ARG A 84 0.74 -15.74 -17.07
C ARG A 84 1.04 -17.15 -17.61
N PRO A 85 1.86 -17.95 -16.89
CA PRO A 85 2.26 -19.28 -17.33
C PRO A 85 1.22 -20.38 -17.01
N GLY A 86 0.05 -20.02 -16.45
CA GLY A 86 -0.96 -20.99 -16.04
C GLY A 86 -1.66 -21.68 -17.21
N ASP A 87 -2.52 -22.62 -16.85
CA ASP A 87 -3.32 -23.44 -17.76
C ASP A 87 -4.81 -23.07 -17.75
N GLY A 88 -5.20 -22.05 -16.98
CA GLY A 88 -6.58 -21.64 -16.77
C GLY A 88 -7.39 -22.58 -15.88
N ILE A 89 -6.78 -23.65 -15.35
CA ILE A 89 -7.43 -24.69 -14.54
C ILE A 89 -6.82 -24.76 -13.13
N SER A 90 -5.53 -25.03 -13.04
CA SER A 90 -4.76 -25.12 -11.80
C SER A 90 -4.09 -23.80 -11.44
N ALA A 91 -3.83 -22.95 -12.44
CA ALA A 91 -3.31 -21.59 -12.27
C ALA A 91 -3.87 -20.64 -13.34
N PRO A 92 -4.04 -19.33 -13.04
CA PRO A 92 -4.53 -18.36 -14.01
C PRO A 92 -3.60 -18.26 -15.23
N ASP A 93 -4.19 -18.23 -16.42
CA ASP A 93 -3.54 -17.97 -17.70
C ASP A 93 -3.90 -16.55 -18.23
N GLY A 94 -3.61 -16.28 -19.50
CA GLY A 94 -3.89 -14.98 -20.13
C GLY A 94 -2.86 -13.88 -19.81
N GLY A 95 -3.11 -12.66 -20.29
CA GLY A 95 -2.22 -11.51 -20.10
C GLY A 95 -2.16 -11.06 -18.63
N TYR A 96 -1.01 -10.54 -18.19
CA TYR A 96 -0.95 -9.82 -16.93
C TYR A 96 -1.82 -8.55 -17.01
N ASP A 97 -2.82 -8.44 -16.14
CA ASP A 97 -3.80 -7.35 -16.16
C ASP A 97 -4.00 -6.69 -14.78
N GLY A 98 -3.17 -7.06 -13.81
CA GLY A 98 -3.25 -6.54 -12.44
C GLY A 98 -4.33 -7.19 -11.57
N SER A 99 -5.00 -8.24 -12.05
CA SER A 99 -6.01 -8.98 -11.28
C SER A 99 -5.42 -9.76 -10.11
N TYR A 100 -4.13 -10.10 -10.14
CA TYR A 100 -3.47 -10.84 -9.08
C TYR A 100 -2.26 -10.08 -8.55
N VAL A 101 -1.94 -10.24 -7.26
CA VAL A 101 -0.67 -9.75 -6.67
C VAL A 101 0.53 -10.21 -7.48
N ALA A 102 0.48 -11.43 -8.02
CA ALA A 102 1.54 -12.02 -8.82
C ALA A 102 1.75 -11.32 -10.18
N ASP A 103 0.79 -10.51 -10.63
CA ASP A 103 0.89 -9.74 -11.87
C ASP A 103 1.76 -8.50 -11.72
N TYR A 104 2.06 -8.08 -10.48
CA TYR A 104 2.86 -6.90 -10.24
C TYR A 104 4.34 -7.24 -10.00
N GLU A 105 5.20 -6.31 -10.40
CA GLU A 105 6.62 -6.30 -10.09
C GLU A 105 7.04 -4.95 -9.53
N TYR A 106 8.04 -4.95 -8.65
CA TYR A 106 8.65 -3.73 -8.14
C TYR A 106 9.65 -3.21 -9.16
N VAL A 107 9.53 -1.92 -9.50
CA VAL A 107 10.43 -1.21 -10.41
C VAL A 107 11.06 -0.04 -9.66
N ALA A 108 12.30 -0.23 -9.22
CA ALA A 108 13.02 0.76 -8.41
C ALA A 108 13.02 2.15 -9.08
N GLY A 109 12.57 3.17 -8.34
CA GLY A 109 12.52 4.56 -8.79
C GLY A 109 11.40 4.88 -9.79
N LYS A 110 10.44 3.97 -10.01
CA LYS A 110 9.26 4.26 -10.83
C LYS A 110 8.34 5.28 -10.15
N GLY A 111 8.13 5.12 -8.84
CA GLY A 111 7.38 6.03 -8.00
C GLY A 111 8.25 6.57 -6.86
N ASP A 112 7.61 7.01 -5.79
CA ASP A 112 8.24 7.62 -4.61
C ASP A 112 8.62 6.60 -3.53
N LEU A 113 8.00 5.42 -3.58
CA LEU A 113 8.04 4.42 -2.51
C LEU A 113 8.89 3.21 -2.89
N ASP A 114 9.50 2.58 -1.88
CA ASP A 114 10.30 1.36 -2.02
C ASP A 114 9.46 0.08 -2.09
N GLU A 115 10.11 -1.09 -2.13
CA GLU A 115 9.43 -2.38 -2.24
C GLU A 115 8.50 -2.72 -1.07
N CYS A 116 8.62 -2.06 0.08
CA CYS A 116 7.69 -2.24 1.21
C CYS A 116 6.56 -1.21 1.21
N ASN A 117 6.43 -0.40 0.15
CA ASN A 117 5.51 0.74 0.05
C ASN A 117 5.80 1.82 1.11
N GLY A 118 7.08 2.04 1.39
CA GLY A 118 7.52 3.07 2.33
C GLY A 118 8.71 3.85 1.79
N ARG A 119 9.20 4.78 2.60
CA ARG A 119 10.45 5.51 2.35
C ARG A 119 10.95 6.12 3.65
N TRP A 120 12.20 6.57 3.66
CA TRP A 120 12.63 7.50 4.70
C TRP A 120 11.99 8.86 4.43
N SER A 121 11.39 9.49 5.43
CA SER A 121 10.77 10.82 5.33
C SER A 121 10.73 11.52 6.69
N LYS A 122 10.82 12.84 6.67
CA LYS A 122 10.29 13.70 7.72
C LYS A 122 8.78 13.64 7.71
N THR A 123 8.19 13.78 8.89
CA THR A 123 6.75 13.90 9.11
C THR A 123 6.50 14.90 10.24
N PRO A 124 5.25 15.36 10.46
CA PRO A 124 4.93 16.21 11.60
C PRO A 124 5.35 15.64 12.96
N GLU A 125 5.20 14.32 13.15
CA GLU A 125 5.59 13.63 14.39
C GLU A 125 7.08 13.33 14.48
N PHE A 126 7.75 13.17 13.33
CA PHE A 126 9.17 12.82 13.23
C PHE A 126 9.92 13.87 12.39
N PRO A 127 10.19 15.07 12.94
CA PRO A 127 10.81 16.17 12.18
C PRO A 127 12.27 15.93 11.82
N GLU A 128 12.96 15.05 12.55
CA GLU A 128 14.31 14.57 12.19
C GLU A 128 14.28 13.42 11.18
N GLY A 129 13.08 12.94 10.85
CA GLY A 129 12.79 11.88 9.92
C GLY A 129 12.95 10.46 10.48
N THR A 130 12.21 9.55 9.85
CA THR A 130 12.20 8.12 10.16
C THR A 130 11.81 7.36 8.89
N TYR A 131 11.93 6.04 8.92
CA TYR A 131 11.30 5.23 7.88
C TYR A 131 9.79 5.19 8.13
N VAL A 132 9.00 5.40 7.08
CA VAL A 132 7.54 5.45 7.15
C VAL A 132 6.93 4.56 6.08
N TYR A 133 5.78 3.98 6.38
CA TYR A 133 4.96 3.29 5.39
C TYR A 133 3.81 4.17 4.91
N TYR A 134 3.38 3.94 3.67
CA TYR A 134 2.23 4.61 3.10
C TYR A 134 1.16 3.61 2.66
N ILE A 135 -0.10 3.97 2.92
CA ILE A 135 -1.26 3.39 2.24
C ILE A 135 -1.48 4.20 0.95
N THR A 136 -1.60 3.53 -0.18
CA THR A 136 -1.80 4.14 -1.51
C THR A 136 -3.10 3.67 -2.15
N ASP A 137 -3.58 4.42 -3.14
CA ASP A 137 -4.75 4.03 -3.93
C ASP A 137 -4.41 2.96 -4.99
N GLU A 138 -3.14 2.93 -5.40
CA GLU A 138 -2.61 1.95 -6.35
C GLU A 138 -1.91 0.79 -5.63
N PHE A 139 -1.71 -0.31 -6.35
CA PHE A 139 -1.01 -1.46 -5.81
C PHE A 139 0.46 -1.11 -5.44
N PRO A 140 0.96 -1.55 -4.28
CA PRO A 140 0.21 -2.21 -3.23
C PRO A 140 -0.53 -1.20 -2.36
N SER A 141 -1.84 -1.38 -2.15
CA SER A 141 -2.62 -0.40 -1.37
C SER A 141 -2.17 -0.34 0.10
N VAL A 142 -1.64 -1.45 0.63
CA VAL A 142 -1.08 -1.53 1.99
C VAL A 142 0.35 -2.07 1.95
N PRO A 143 1.19 -1.76 2.96
CA PRO A 143 2.57 -2.23 3.03
C PRO A 143 2.70 -3.75 2.90
N ARG A 144 3.67 -4.21 2.10
CA ARG A 144 3.84 -5.64 1.74
C ARG A 144 4.93 -6.35 2.51
N CYS A 145 5.82 -5.61 3.16
CA CYS A 145 6.89 -6.15 3.98
C CYS A 145 7.21 -5.22 5.15
N PHE A 146 7.95 -5.77 6.11
CA PHE A 146 8.55 -5.01 7.18
C PHE A 146 9.99 -4.65 6.81
N LYS A 147 10.33 -3.37 6.92
CA LYS A 147 11.66 -2.80 6.82
C LYS A 147 12.49 -3.12 8.05
N GLY A 148 11.85 -3.14 9.22
CA GLY A 148 12.44 -3.50 10.49
C GLY A 148 12.20 -4.96 10.87
N THR A 149 12.49 -5.27 12.13
CA THR A 149 12.16 -6.58 12.72
C THR A 149 10.83 -6.49 13.47
N PRO A 150 9.79 -7.21 13.05
CA PRO A 150 8.50 -7.19 13.76
C PRO A 150 8.61 -7.72 15.18
N SER A 151 7.90 -7.09 16.12
CA SER A 151 7.76 -7.63 17.48
C SER A 151 7.06 -8.98 17.46
N THR A 152 7.54 -9.88 18.31
CA THR A 152 6.90 -11.19 18.52
C THR A 152 5.54 -11.10 19.20
N ASP A 153 5.21 -9.97 19.82
CA ASP A 153 3.92 -9.76 20.50
C ASP A 153 2.73 -9.81 19.53
N TYR A 154 2.98 -9.53 18.24
CA TYR A 154 1.98 -9.58 17.18
C TYR A 154 1.93 -10.93 16.45
N LYS A 155 2.70 -11.95 16.91
CA LYS A 155 2.59 -13.29 16.34
C LYS A 155 1.24 -13.89 16.72
N ILE A 156 0.39 -14.08 15.72
CA ILE A 156 -0.82 -14.87 15.87
C ILE A 156 -0.38 -16.33 15.99
N SER A 157 -0.50 -16.91 17.18
CA SER A 157 -0.33 -18.36 17.38
C SER A 157 -1.42 -19.09 16.61
N LEU A 158 -1.02 -19.91 15.63
CA LEU A 158 -1.87 -20.85 14.91
C LEU A 158 -2.04 -22.14 15.72
#